data_AF-A0A7S0ZCR9-F1
#
_entry.id   AF-A0A7S0ZCR9-F1
#
_cell.length_a   1.000
_cell.length_b   1.000
_cell.length_c   1.000
_cell.angle_alpha   90.00
_cell.angle_beta   90.00
_cell.angle_gamma   90.00
#
_symmetry.space_group_name_H-M   'P 1'
#
loop_
_entity.id
_entity.type
_entity.pdbx_description
1 polymer ?
#
loop_
_entity_poly.entity_id
_entity_poly.type
_entity_poly.pdbx_seq_one_letter_code
_entity_poly.pdbx_strand_id
1 'polypeptide(L)'
;SDESLMVAAIQKACPNGIDVYFDSVGGFTLAAVMRRLNPGARIVLCGAISSYNDDTSDPSIPSPSLPNYLSLLVNRARIQGFIVFDFQDQYAHARTELSQWLQQGLIKSYEHKIVEAVDRAPHALNQLFSGNNIGKTILDVSKPRAASTVTTEIAKRMANL
;
A
#
# COMPACT_ATOMS: atom_id res chain seq x y z
N SER A 1 9.72 2.73 -22.02
CA SER A 1 8.67 2.09 -21.20
C SER A 1 8.65 2.77 -19.83
N ASP A 2 7.62 2.51 -19.03
CA ASP A 2 7.52 3.02 -17.65
C ASP A 2 8.73 2.59 -16.80
N GLU A 3 9.24 1.37 -16.99
CA GLU A 3 10.48 0.92 -16.38
C GLU A 3 11.67 1.83 -16.73
N SER A 4 11.88 2.17 -18.01
CA SER A 4 13.02 3.02 -18.42
C SER A 4 12.94 4.42 -17.80
N LEU A 5 11.74 4.99 -17.71
CA LEU A 5 11.52 6.28 -17.05
C LEU A 5 11.81 6.17 -15.54
N MET A 6 11.36 5.08 -14.91
CA MET A 6 11.64 4.82 -13.50
C MET A 6 13.14 4.62 -13.23
N VAL A 7 13.86 3.90 -14.09
CA VAL A 7 15.32 3.74 -13.99
C VAL A 7 16.02 5.10 -14.04
N ALA A 8 15.63 5.97 -14.98
CA ALA A 8 16.20 7.32 -15.09
C ALA A 8 15.91 8.17 -13.85
N ALA A 9 14.69 8.11 -13.32
CA ALA A 9 14.30 8.81 -12.10
C ALA A 9 15.10 8.33 -10.88
N ILE A 10 15.25 7.01 -10.72
CA ILE A 10 16.07 6.38 -9.69
C ILE A 10 17.53 6.78 -9.83
N GLN A 11 18.09 6.78 -11.05
CA GLN A 11 19.47 7.19 -11.26
C GLN A 11 19.71 8.66 -10.89
N LYS A 12 18.74 9.53 -11.15
CA LYS A 12 18.80 10.94 -10.75
C LYS A 12 18.73 11.12 -9.23
N ALA A 13 17.86 10.37 -8.56
CA ALA A 13 17.67 10.47 -7.10
C ALA A 13 18.76 9.73 -6.30
N CYS A 14 19.23 8.61 -6.81
CA CYS A 14 20.18 7.69 -6.19
C CYS A 14 21.32 7.40 -7.19
N PRO A 15 22.20 8.39 -7.47
CA PRO A 15 23.26 8.25 -8.47
C PRO A 15 24.23 7.11 -8.17
N ASN A 16 24.44 6.82 -6.87
CA ASN A 16 25.35 5.79 -6.37
C ASN A 16 24.70 4.41 -6.18
N GLY A 17 23.49 4.20 -6.71
CA GLY A 17 22.76 2.93 -6.55
C GLY A 17 21.93 2.86 -5.27
N ILE A 18 21.45 1.66 -4.97
CA ILE A 18 20.46 1.39 -3.91
C ILE A 18 21.00 0.36 -2.91
N ASP A 19 21.10 0.74 -1.65
CA ASP A 19 21.47 -0.17 -0.54
C ASP A 19 20.26 -0.78 0.16
N VAL A 20 19.15 -0.04 0.24
CA VAL A 20 17.89 -0.49 0.85
C VAL A 20 16.71 -0.02 0.02
N TYR A 21 15.78 -0.92 -0.26
CA TYR A 21 14.51 -0.60 -0.89
C TYR A 21 13.36 -1.24 -0.11
N PHE A 22 12.35 -0.44 0.25
CA PHE A 22 11.14 -0.91 0.89
C PHE A 22 10.05 -1.01 -0.18
N ASP A 23 9.74 -2.23 -0.60
CA ASP A 23 8.84 -2.47 -1.72
C ASP A 23 7.40 -2.66 -1.24
N SER A 24 6.54 -1.71 -1.60
CA SER A 24 5.09 -1.80 -1.41
C SER A 24 4.34 -1.91 -2.74
N VAL A 25 5.05 -1.84 -3.87
CA VAL A 25 4.46 -1.66 -5.20
C VAL A 25 4.66 -2.88 -6.07
N GLY A 26 5.88 -3.41 -6.17
CA GLY A 26 6.22 -4.46 -7.12
C GLY A 26 6.32 -3.98 -8.57
N GLY A 27 6.02 -4.87 -9.51
CA GLY A 27 5.93 -4.57 -10.94
C GLY A 27 7.18 -3.90 -11.53
N PHE A 28 6.96 -2.93 -12.43
CA PHE A 28 8.05 -2.22 -13.11
C PHE A 28 8.93 -1.39 -12.16
N THR A 29 8.40 -1.00 -10.99
CA THR A 29 9.18 -0.25 -9.99
C THR A 29 10.26 -1.16 -9.39
N LEU A 30 9.88 -2.37 -8.98
CA LEU A 30 10.84 -3.39 -8.54
C LEU A 30 11.82 -3.73 -9.66
N ALA A 31 11.34 -3.90 -10.90
CA ALA A 31 12.21 -4.17 -12.05
C ALA A 31 13.31 -3.12 -12.24
N ALA A 32 12.95 -1.84 -12.12
CA ALA A 32 13.88 -0.72 -12.21
C ALA A 32 14.88 -0.69 -11.04
N VAL A 33 14.42 -0.91 -9.81
CA VAL A 33 15.27 -0.97 -8.61
C VAL A 33 16.31 -2.10 -8.71
N MET A 34 15.90 -3.29 -9.15
CA MET A 34 16.78 -4.46 -9.29
C MET A 34 18.00 -4.17 -10.20
N ARG A 35 17.87 -3.27 -11.18
CA ARG A 35 18.97 -2.87 -12.09
C ARG A 35 19.98 -1.91 -11.47
N ARG A 36 19.70 -1.40 -10.26
CA ARG A 36 20.45 -0.33 -9.60
C ARG A 36 20.94 -0.71 -8.20
N LEU A 37 20.86 -1.98 -7.83
CA LEU A 37 21.30 -2.48 -6.53
C LEU A 37 22.82 -2.33 -6.35
N ASN A 38 23.22 -1.93 -5.15
CA ASN A 38 24.60 -1.98 -4.70
C ASN A 38 24.98 -3.36 -4.16
N PRO A 39 26.28 -3.68 -4.08
CA PRO A 39 26.75 -4.85 -3.36
C PRO A 39 26.20 -4.90 -1.92
N GLY A 40 25.55 -5.99 -1.53
CA GLY A 40 24.96 -6.17 -0.21
C GLY A 40 23.60 -5.49 0.00
N ALA A 41 22.95 -5.02 -1.07
CA ALA A 41 21.66 -4.36 -0.97
C ALA A 41 20.56 -5.24 -0.35
N ARG A 42 19.56 -4.60 0.28
CA ARG A 42 18.44 -5.26 0.96
C ARG A 42 17.11 -4.73 0.44
N ILE A 43 16.27 -5.62 -0.05
CA ILE A 43 14.89 -5.33 -0.43
C ILE A 43 13.97 -5.91 0.64
N VAL A 44 13.20 -5.03 1.28
CA VAL A 44 12.12 -5.39 2.21
C VAL A 44 10.84 -5.48 1.40
N LEU A 45 10.34 -6.70 1.18
CA LEU A 45 9.12 -6.93 0.42
C LEU A 45 7.92 -6.82 1.36
N CYS A 46 7.32 -5.62 1.43
CA CYS A 46 6.14 -5.33 2.23
C CYS A 46 4.84 -5.66 1.51
N GLY A 47 4.83 -5.51 0.19
CA GLY A 47 3.64 -5.74 -0.63
C GLY A 47 3.90 -5.50 -2.12
N ALA A 48 2.92 -5.87 -2.94
CA ALA A 48 2.98 -5.73 -4.38
C ALA A 48 1.63 -5.21 -4.93
N ILE A 49 1.23 -4.00 -4.50
CA ILE A 49 -0.11 -3.47 -4.79
C ILE A 49 -0.39 -3.34 -6.30
N SER A 50 0.64 -3.28 -7.14
CA SER A 50 0.47 -3.26 -8.60
C SER A 50 -0.25 -4.48 -9.16
N SER A 51 -0.28 -5.59 -8.43
CA SER A 51 -0.82 -6.88 -8.88
C SER A 51 -1.97 -7.41 -8.03
N TYR A 52 -2.46 -6.66 -7.04
CA TYR A 52 -3.53 -7.16 -6.15
C TYR A 52 -4.88 -7.34 -6.84
N ASN A 53 -5.10 -6.64 -7.95
CA ASN A 53 -6.35 -6.71 -8.72
C ASN A 53 -6.22 -7.56 -10.00
N ASP A 54 -5.08 -8.24 -10.19
CA ASP A 54 -4.87 -9.15 -11.32
C ASP A 54 -5.79 -10.38 -11.18
N ASP A 55 -6.51 -10.74 -12.24
CA ASP A 55 -7.29 -11.98 -12.27
C ASP A 55 -6.34 -13.16 -12.44
N THR A 56 -5.96 -13.78 -11.30
CA THR A 56 -5.03 -14.92 -11.28
C THR A 56 -5.60 -16.18 -11.96
N SER A 57 -6.88 -16.19 -12.32
CA SER A 57 -7.50 -17.29 -13.07
C SER A 57 -7.41 -17.10 -14.59
N ASP A 58 -7.13 -15.88 -15.06
CA ASP A 58 -6.94 -15.58 -16.47
C ASP A 58 -5.48 -15.90 -16.89
N PRO A 59 -5.25 -16.91 -17.75
CA PRO A 59 -3.89 -17.28 -18.17
C PRO A 59 -3.23 -16.23 -19.08
N SER A 60 -3.98 -15.25 -19.58
CA SER A 60 -3.44 -14.13 -20.34
C SER A 60 -2.80 -13.05 -19.45
N ILE A 61 -3.14 -13.04 -18.16
CA ILE A 61 -2.55 -12.13 -17.17
C ILE A 61 -1.26 -12.77 -16.63
N PRO A 62 -0.08 -12.17 -16.85
CA PRO A 62 1.16 -12.72 -16.34
C PRO A 62 1.14 -12.75 -14.81
N SER A 63 1.45 -13.90 -14.22
CA SER A 63 1.64 -13.96 -12.77
C SER A 63 2.76 -13.00 -12.33
N PRO A 64 2.67 -12.42 -11.12
CA PRO A 64 3.75 -11.63 -10.55
C PRO A 64 5.06 -12.43 -10.56
N SER A 65 6.08 -11.87 -11.20
CA SER A 65 7.40 -12.49 -11.31
C SER A 65 8.45 -11.60 -10.66
N LEU A 66 9.58 -12.20 -10.27
CA LEU A 66 10.73 -11.46 -9.74
C LEU A 66 11.62 -11.01 -10.91
N PRO A 67 11.57 -9.73 -11.33
CA PRO A 67 12.34 -9.25 -12.46
C PRO A 67 13.84 -9.22 -12.12
N ASN A 68 14.69 -9.48 -13.11
CA ASN A 68 16.13 -9.26 -13.01
C ASN A 68 16.80 -9.96 -11.80
N TYR A 69 16.34 -11.15 -11.40
CA TYR A 69 16.83 -11.83 -10.18
C TYR A 69 18.35 -12.08 -10.16
N LEU A 70 19.01 -12.18 -11.32
CA LEU A 70 20.48 -12.28 -11.42
C LEU A 70 21.20 -11.08 -10.77
N SER A 71 20.54 -9.93 -10.66
CA SER A 71 21.08 -8.78 -9.91
C SER A 71 21.29 -9.09 -8.43
N LEU A 72 20.48 -9.98 -7.83
CA LEU A 72 20.68 -10.44 -6.45
C LEU A 72 21.99 -11.21 -6.34
N LEU A 73 22.26 -12.08 -7.31
CA LEU A 73 23.49 -12.86 -7.37
C LEU A 73 24.72 -11.95 -7.56
N VAL A 74 24.70 -11.09 -8.59
CA VAL A 74 25.83 -10.21 -8.93
C VAL A 74 26.17 -9.27 -7.79
N ASN A 75 25.14 -8.75 -7.09
CA ASN A 75 25.32 -7.81 -6.00
C ASN A 75 25.36 -8.48 -4.62
N ARG A 76 25.19 -9.80 -4.48
CA ARG A 76 25.04 -10.46 -3.17
C ARG A 76 23.95 -9.78 -2.32
N ALA A 77 22.87 -9.37 -2.98
CA ALA A 77 21.76 -8.68 -2.36
C ALA A 77 20.72 -9.68 -1.82
N ARG A 78 19.89 -9.24 -0.88
CA ARG A 78 18.79 -10.01 -0.31
C ARG A 78 17.46 -9.36 -0.62
N ILE A 79 16.47 -10.14 -1.03
CA ILE A 79 15.05 -9.78 -0.95
C ILE A 79 14.39 -10.64 0.13
N GLN A 80 13.61 -10.01 1.01
CA GLN A 80 12.91 -10.72 2.08
C GLN A 80 11.53 -10.11 2.32
N GLY A 81 10.51 -10.97 2.28
CA GLY A 81 9.16 -10.65 2.73
C GLY A 81 9.06 -10.62 4.24
N PHE A 82 8.13 -9.83 4.76
CA PHE A 82 7.73 -9.87 6.16
C PHE A 82 6.23 -9.69 6.29
N ILE A 83 5.65 -10.32 7.30
CA ILE A 83 4.26 -10.08 7.70
C ILE A 83 4.30 -9.40 9.05
N VAL A 84 3.63 -8.26 9.19
CA VAL A 84 3.66 -7.45 10.43
C VAL A 84 3.24 -8.28 11.66
N PHE A 85 2.33 -9.24 11.47
CA PHE A 85 1.84 -10.13 12.52
C PHE A 85 2.88 -11.08 13.10
N ASP A 86 4.04 -11.26 12.47
CA ASP A 86 5.15 -12.05 13.01
C ASP A 86 5.91 -11.29 14.12
N PHE A 87 5.65 -9.99 14.29
CA PHE A 87 6.37 -9.07 15.19
C PHE A 87 5.49 -8.52 16.32
N GLN A 88 4.45 -9.27 16.72
CA GLN A 88 3.47 -8.84 17.74
C GLN A 88 4.11 -8.48 19.09
N ASP A 89 5.16 -9.20 19.48
CA ASP A 89 5.96 -8.97 20.67
C ASP A 89 6.62 -7.57 20.67
N GLN A 90 6.86 -6.99 19.50
CA GLN A 90 7.48 -5.68 19.33
C GLN A 90 6.47 -4.53 19.26
N TYR A 91 5.16 -4.80 19.16
CA TYR A 91 4.14 -3.76 18.96
C TYR A 91 4.08 -2.73 20.09
N ALA A 92 4.23 -3.16 21.34
CA ALA A 92 4.19 -2.24 22.47
C ALA A 92 5.37 -1.27 22.46
N HIS A 93 6.57 -1.78 22.15
CA HIS A 93 7.78 -0.98 22.00
C HIS A 93 7.65 0.01 20.85
N ALA A 94 7.32 -0.49 19.64
CA ALA A 94 7.17 0.33 18.45
C ALA A 94 6.12 1.43 18.62
N ARG A 95 4.95 1.14 19.22
CA ARG A 95 3.93 2.16 19.50
C ARG A 95 4.44 3.26 20.42
N THR A 96 5.24 2.92 21.42
CA THR A 96 5.80 3.89 22.36
C THR A 96 6.75 4.84 21.64
N GLU A 97 7.72 4.30 20.90
CA GLU A 97 8.69 5.11 20.14
C GLU A 97 8.02 5.98 19.07
N LEU A 98 7.14 5.40 18.25
CA LEU A 98 6.44 6.12 17.19
C LEU A 98 5.57 7.24 17.76
N SER A 99 4.91 7.01 18.90
CA SER A 99 4.08 8.02 19.58
C SER A 99 4.94 9.17 20.13
N GLN A 100 6.12 8.87 20.68
CA GLN A 100 7.07 9.89 21.11
C GLN A 100 7.57 10.73 19.93
N TRP A 101 7.96 10.09 18.82
CA TRP A 101 8.40 10.80 17.63
C TRP A 101 7.30 11.66 17.00
N LEU A 102 6.04 11.21 17.05
CA LEU A 102 4.89 12.02 16.65
C LEU A 102 4.73 13.26 17.54
N GLN A 103 4.78 13.09 18.87
CA GLN A 103 4.68 14.21 19.82
C GLN A 103 5.84 15.21 19.69
N GLN A 104 7.04 14.71 19.38
CA GLN A 104 8.24 15.53 19.14
C GLN A 104 8.26 16.19 17.75
N GLY A 105 7.32 15.85 16.86
CA GLY A 105 7.29 16.35 15.48
C GLY A 105 8.37 15.76 14.57
N LEU A 106 9.03 14.67 14.98
CA LEU A 106 9.99 13.92 14.16
C LEU A 106 9.29 13.08 13.09
N ILE A 107 8.04 12.69 13.35
CA ILE A 107 7.13 12.08 12.37
C ILE A 107 5.95 13.02 12.13
N LYS A 108 5.57 13.19 10.86
CA LYS A 108 4.34 13.88 10.47
C LYS A 108 3.34 12.84 9.92
N SER A 109 2.14 12.80 10.50
CA SER A 109 1.03 12.00 9.98
C SER A 109 0.23 12.82 8.97
N TYR A 110 -0.06 12.25 7.81
CA TYR A 110 -0.96 12.80 6.81
C TYR A 110 -2.13 11.82 6.64
N GLU A 111 -3.35 12.34 6.73
CA GLU A 111 -4.57 11.54 6.74
C GLU A 111 -5.50 11.99 5.60
N HIS A 112 -5.98 11.03 4.83
CA HIS A 112 -7.04 11.22 3.85
C HIS A 112 -8.37 10.84 4.51
N LYS A 113 -9.03 11.83 5.12
CA LYS A 113 -10.28 11.62 5.85
C LYS A 113 -11.48 11.60 4.91
N ILE A 114 -12.19 10.50 4.91
CA ILE A 114 -13.46 10.34 4.22
C ILE A 114 -14.56 10.36 5.28
N VAL A 115 -15.50 11.27 5.17
CA VAL A 115 -16.60 11.42 6.13
C VAL A 115 -17.90 10.93 5.49
N GLU A 116 -18.12 9.63 5.55
CA GLU A 116 -19.29 8.95 4.99
C GLU A 116 -19.89 7.98 6.02
N ALA A 117 -21.15 7.60 5.86
CA ALA A 117 -21.72 6.54 6.67
C ALA A 117 -21.01 5.21 6.39
N VAL A 118 -21.00 4.29 7.36
CA VAL A 118 -20.25 3.02 7.28
C VAL A 118 -20.62 2.15 6.06
N ASP A 119 -21.84 2.30 5.54
CA ASP A 119 -22.32 1.63 4.33
C ASP A 119 -21.57 2.07 3.05
N ARG A 120 -20.88 3.20 3.09
CA ARG A 120 -19.99 3.68 2.02
C ARG A 120 -18.54 3.23 2.16
N ALA A 121 -18.20 2.40 3.14
CA ALA A 121 -16.85 1.84 3.29
C ALA A 121 -16.29 1.20 2.00
N PRO A 122 -17.07 0.49 1.16
CA PRO A 122 -16.55 -0.03 -0.12
C PRO A 122 -16.10 1.07 -1.09
N HIS A 123 -16.81 2.19 -1.13
CA HIS A 123 -16.43 3.36 -1.93
C HIS A 123 -15.13 3.97 -1.41
N ALA A 124 -15.02 4.16 -0.09
CA ALA A 124 -13.81 4.65 0.55
C ALA A 124 -12.60 3.73 0.31
N LEU A 125 -12.81 2.41 0.31
CA LEU A 125 -11.77 1.41 0.01
C LEU A 125 -11.28 1.51 -1.43
N ASN A 126 -12.18 1.68 -2.40
CA ASN A 126 -11.80 1.78 -3.82
C ASN A 126 -10.88 2.97 -4.11
N GLN A 127 -10.93 4.04 -3.31
CA GLN A 127 -10.03 5.18 -3.46
C GLN A 127 -8.56 4.85 -3.16
N LEU A 128 -8.27 3.78 -2.41
CA LEU A 128 -6.89 3.31 -2.19
C LEU A 128 -6.24 2.79 -3.47
N PHE A 129 -7.03 2.18 -4.36
CA PHE A 129 -6.52 1.55 -5.59
C PHE A 129 -6.50 2.51 -6.78
N SER A 130 -7.18 3.65 -6.70
CA SER A 130 -7.14 4.69 -7.74
C SER A 130 -5.99 5.68 -7.58
N GLY A 131 -5.23 5.61 -6.48
CA GLY A 131 -4.12 6.53 -6.21
C GLY A 131 -4.54 7.95 -5.82
N ASN A 132 -5.84 8.17 -5.57
CA ASN A 132 -6.39 9.49 -5.23
C ASN A 132 -6.25 9.85 -3.74
N ASN A 133 -5.76 8.94 -2.90
CA ASN A 133 -5.54 9.19 -1.48
C ASN A 133 -4.19 9.87 -1.22
N ILE A 134 -4.19 10.86 -0.32
CA ILE A 134 -2.97 11.52 0.17
C ILE A 134 -2.79 11.13 1.63
N GLY A 135 -1.83 10.26 1.90
CA GLY A 135 -1.59 9.71 3.24
C GLY A 135 -2.54 8.57 3.60
N LYS A 136 -2.74 8.36 4.90
CA LYS A 136 -3.54 7.25 5.43
C LYS A 136 -5.03 7.51 5.23
N THR A 137 -5.71 6.67 4.45
CA THR A 137 -7.17 6.71 4.33
C THR A 137 -7.83 6.32 5.64
N ILE A 138 -8.72 7.18 6.14
CA ILE A 138 -9.50 6.98 7.36
C ILE A 138 -10.97 7.28 7.02
N LEU A 139 -11.86 6.34 7.34
CA LEU A 139 -13.30 6.56 7.28
C LEU A 139 -13.82 6.98 8.65
N ASP A 140 -14.42 8.16 8.74
CA ASP A 140 -15.11 8.62 9.93
C ASP A 140 -16.56 8.12 9.92
N VAL A 141 -16.85 7.17 10.81
CA VAL A 141 -18.16 6.52 10.93
C VAL A 141 -19.13 7.23 11.89
N SER A 142 -18.81 8.44 12.34
CA SER A 142 -19.69 9.23 13.21
C SER A 142 -21.03 9.62 12.57
N LYS A 143 -21.13 9.60 11.22
CA LYS A 143 -22.39 9.82 10.52
C LYS A 143 -23.32 8.61 10.69
N PRO A 144 -24.58 8.83 11.15
CA PRO A 144 -25.54 7.75 11.25
C PRO A 144 -25.85 7.17 9.87
N ARG A 145 -26.08 5.86 9.82
CA ARG A 145 -26.51 5.15 8.61
C ARG A 145 -27.72 5.87 8.03
N ALA A 146 -27.65 6.23 6.74
CA ALA A 146 -28.83 6.74 6.04
C ALA A 146 -29.93 5.66 6.12
N ALA A 147 -31.12 6.04 6.59
CA ALA A 147 -32.23 5.09 6.68
C ALA A 147 -32.44 4.44 5.31
N SER A 148 -32.43 3.11 5.27
CA SER A 148 -32.62 2.40 4.00
C SER A 148 -33.99 2.77 3.42
N THR A 149 -34.05 3.01 2.10
CA THR A 149 -35.31 3.33 1.39
C THR A 149 -36.38 2.26 1.65
N VAL A 150 -35.95 1.01 1.86
CA VAL A 150 -36.81 -0.13 2.21
C VAL A 150 -37.54 0.08 3.54
N THR A 151 -36.88 0.63 4.56
CA THR A 151 -37.52 0.91 5.86
C THR A 151 -38.54 2.03 5.75
N THR A 152 -38.24 3.07 4.97
CA THR A 152 -39.16 4.20 4.72
C THR A 152 -40.39 3.77 3.94
N GLU A 153 -40.26 2.82 3.02
CA GLU A 153 -41.36 2.32 2.18
C GLU A 153 -42.26 1.31 2.93
N ILE A 154 -41.68 0.48 3.79
CA ILE A 154 -42.44 -0.37 4.73
C ILE A 154 -43.17 0.50 5.76
N ALA A 155 -42.52 1.52 6.33
CA ALA A 155 -43.15 2.45 7.26
C ALA A 155 -44.29 3.25 6.60
N LYS A 156 -44.11 3.70 5.36
CA LYS A 156 -45.18 4.37 4.58
C LYS A 156 -46.35 3.43 4.25
N ARG A 157 -46.09 2.15 3.96
CA ARG A 157 -47.15 1.15 3.73
C ARG A 157 -47.93 0.81 5.01
N MET A 158 -47.25 0.74 6.15
CA MET A 158 -47.89 0.49 7.45
C MET A 158 -48.67 1.68 7.99
N ALA A 159 -48.29 2.92 7.64
CA ALA A 159 -49.02 4.13 8.02
C ALA A 159 -50.28 4.40 7.17
N ASN A 160 -50.45 3.69 6.06
CA ASN A 160 -51.62 3.77 5.17
C ASN A 160 -52.57 2.56 5.30
N LEU A 161 -52.39 1.75 6.35
CA LEU A 161 -53.30 0.69 6.81
C LEU A 161 -54.00 1.17 8.09
#